data_AF-A0A812USK8-F1
#
_entry.id   AF-A0A812USK8-F1
#
_cell.length_a   1.000
_cell.length_b   1.000
_cell.length_c   1.000
_cell.angle_alpha   90.00
_cell.angle_beta   90.00
_cell.angle_gamma   90.00
#
_symmetry.space_group_name_H-M   'P 1'
#
loop_
_entity.id
_entity.type
_entity.pdbx_description
1 polymer ?
#
loop_
_entity_poly.entity_id
_entity_poly.type
_entity_poly.pdbx_seq_one_letter_code
_entity_poly.pdbx_strand_id
1 'polypeptide(L)'
;DVQQIFGSALKKDRQAAASFLQQMGIRSSGSAPEMIIREVTKVFTYIGFRVGGLGYGPRFRCLNPTHVAGVEGDLASLKAVACLQISDEADDWEKELQYHP
;
A
#
# COMPACT_ATOMS: atom_id res chain seq x y z
N ASP A 1 -16.37 -20.82 3.84
CA ASP A 1 -15.75 -22.16 3.80
C ASP A 1 -14.68 -22.37 2.72
N VAL A 2 -14.73 -21.66 1.59
CA VAL A 2 -13.71 -21.80 0.53
C VAL A 2 -12.33 -21.25 0.93
N GLN A 3 -12.29 -20.10 1.61
CA GLN A 3 -11.03 -19.48 2.07
C GLN A 3 -10.25 -20.34 3.09
N GLN A 4 -10.94 -21.13 3.89
CA GLN A 4 -10.32 -21.99 4.91
C GLN A 4 -9.69 -23.24 4.29
N ILE A 5 -10.31 -23.76 3.22
CA ILE A 5 -9.77 -24.85 2.40
C ILE A 5 -8.53 -24.37 1.62
N PHE A 6 -8.57 -23.17 1.03
CA PHE A 6 -7.39 -22.59 0.39
C PHE A 6 -6.26 -22.32 1.39
N GLY A 7 -6.57 -21.79 2.58
CA GLY A 7 -5.58 -21.54 3.63
C GLY A 7 -4.91 -22.80 4.17
N SER A 8 -5.62 -23.94 4.22
CA SER A 8 -5.06 -25.23 4.63
C SER A 8 -4.26 -25.90 3.51
N ALA A 9 -4.69 -25.78 2.26
CA ALA A 9 -3.94 -26.27 1.09
C ALA A 9 -2.63 -25.50 0.87
N LEU A 10 -2.64 -24.16 0.97
CA LEU A 10 -1.42 -23.34 0.86
C LEU A 10 -0.43 -23.60 2.01
N LYS A 11 -0.93 -23.89 3.22
CA LYS A 11 -0.09 -24.29 4.36
C LYS A 11 0.52 -25.67 4.17
N LYS A 12 -0.21 -26.60 3.56
CA LYS A 12 0.23 -27.98 3.34
C LYS A 12 1.27 -28.09 2.22
N ASP A 13 1.23 -27.20 1.24
CA ASP A 13 2.12 -27.26 0.07
C ASP A 13 2.78 -25.93 -0.28
N ARG A 14 3.46 -25.36 0.73
CA ARG A 14 4.29 -24.16 0.58
C ARG A 14 5.38 -24.35 -0.48
N GLN A 15 5.81 -25.59 -0.68
CA GLN A 15 6.88 -25.98 -1.58
C GLN A 15 6.41 -26.05 -3.04
N ALA A 16 5.22 -26.60 -3.33
CA ALA A 16 4.65 -26.53 -4.68
C ALA A 16 4.23 -25.11 -5.06
N ALA A 17 3.69 -24.32 -4.12
CA ALA A 17 3.39 -22.91 -4.36
C ALA A 17 4.66 -22.11 -4.70
N ALA A 18 5.77 -22.32 -3.98
CA ALA A 18 7.05 -21.72 -4.29
C ALA A 18 7.61 -22.18 -5.66
N SER A 19 7.44 -23.46 -6.00
CA SER A 19 7.87 -24.03 -7.28
C SER A 19 7.06 -23.47 -8.46
N PHE A 20 5.75 -23.29 -8.30
CA PHE A 20 4.89 -22.64 -9.29
C PHE A 20 5.29 -21.18 -9.52
N LEU A 21 5.51 -20.41 -8.45
CA LEU A 21 5.98 -19.03 -8.56
C LEU A 21 7.34 -18.94 -9.27
N GLN A 22 8.23 -19.89 -9.00
CA GLN A 22 9.52 -19.99 -9.67
C GLN A 22 9.40 -20.35 -11.16
N GLN A 23 8.47 -21.24 -11.53
CA GLN A 23 8.16 -21.56 -12.93
C GLN A 23 7.52 -20.38 -13.68
N MET A 24 6.75 -19.55 -12.98
CA MET A 24 6.19 -18.29 -13.52
C MET A 24 7.22 -17.15 -13.58
N GLY A 25 8.50 -17.42 -13.30
CA GLY A 25 9.60 -16.46 -13.42
C GLY A 25 9.81 -15.57 -12.20
N ILE A 26 9.03 -15.75 -11.12
CA ILE A 26 9.18 -15.02 -9.86
C ILE A 26 10.26 -15.74 -9.04
N ARG A 27 11.52 -15.35 -9.22
CA ARG A 27 12.64 -15.87 -8.43
C ARG A 27 12.57 -15.32 -7.00
N SER A 28 12.14 -16.13 -6.04
CA SER A 28 12.36 -15.86 -4.62
C SER A 28 13.76 -16.34 -4.23
N SER A 29 14.72 -15.42 -4.22
CA SER A 29 16.07 -15.68 -3.71
C SER A 29 16.16 -15.23 -2.25
N GLY A 30 16.36 -16.18 -1.36
CA GLY A 30 16.62 -15.94 0.07
C GLY A 30 15.34 -15.86 0.91
N SER A 31 15.49 -16.18 2.20
CA SER A 31 14.53 -15.82 3.25
C SER A 31 14.44 -14.30 3.30
N ALA A 32 13.70 -13.71 2.35
CA ALA A 32 13.45 -12.29 2.34
C ALA A 32 12.70 -11.96 3.64
N PRO A 33 13.14 -10.94 4.38
CA PRO A 33 12.40 -10.49 5.56
C PRO A 33 10.93 -10.24 5.16
N GLU A 34 10.01 -10.62 6.04
CA GLU A 34 8.58 -10.56 5.77
C GLU A 34 8.18 -9.12 5.41
N MET A 35 7.88 -8.92 4.13
CA MET A 35 7.48 -7.61 3.62
C MET A 35 6.01 -7.39 3.97
N ILE A 36 5.74 -6.42 4.82
CA ILE A 36 4.40 -6.02 5.18
C ILE A 36 3.96 -4.92 4.23
N ILE A 37 2.84 -5.14 3.54
CA ILE A 37 2.18 -4.14 2.70
C ILE A 37 0.95 -3.63 3.48
N ARG A 38 0.89 -2.32 3.72
CA ARG A 38 -0.25 -1.66 4.37
C ARG A 38 -0.83 -0.63 3.44
N GLU A 39 -2.16 -0.64 3.32
CA GLU A 39 -2.87 0.44 2.68
C GLU A 39 -3.04 1.61 3.66
N VAL A 40 -2.74 2.81 3.19
CA VAL A 40 -2.97 4.07 3.91
C VAL A 40 -3.99 4.86 3.12
N THR A 41 -5.04 5.29 3.80
CA THR A 41 -6.09 6.10 3.18
C THR A 41 -5.49 7.40 2.62
N LYS A 42 -6.03 7.86 1.49
CA LYS A 42 -5.68 9.14 0.86
C LYS A 42 -5.62 10.31 1.85
N VAL A 43 -6.59 10.39 2.76
CA VAL A 43 -6.69 11.42 3.80
C VAL A 43 -5.44 11.47 4.67
N PHE A 44 -5.03 10.34 5.27
CA PHE A 44 -3.84 10.29 6.12
C PHE A 44 -2.55 10.63 5.37
N THR A 45 -2.45 10.23 4.10
CA THR A 45 -1.30 10.60 3.26
C THR A 45 -1.20 12.12 3.09
N TYR A 46 -2.31 12.82 2.77
CA TYR A 46 -2.30 14.27 2.61
C TYR A 46 -2.16 15.04 3.92
N ILE A 47 -2.65 14.51 5.04
CA ILE A 47 -2.34 15.05 6.38
C ILE A 47 -0.82 14.96 6.63
N GLY A 48 -0.19 13.82 6.33
CA GLY A 48 1.26 13.65 6.46
C GLY A 48 2.06 14.67 5.64
N PHE A 49 1.65 14.91 4.39
CA PHE A 49 2.24 15.96 3.56
C PHE A 49 2.08 17.35 4.18
N ARG A 50 0.90 17.67 4.70
CA ARG A 50 0.64 18.97 5.34
C ARG A 50 1.53 19.19 6.56
N VAL A 51 1.70 18.17 7.42
CA VAL A 51 2.61 18.22 8.58
C VAL A 51 4.07 18.38 8.12
N GLY A 52 4.44 17.77 7.00
CA GLY A 52 5.76 17.93 6.36
C GLY A 52 5.97 19.25 5.59
N GLY A 53 5.00 20.17 5.61
CA GLY A 53 5.08 21.47 4.93
C GLY A 53 4.62 21.48 3.47
N LEU A 54 4.13 20.37 2.94
CA LEU A 54 3.57 20.26 1.59
C LEU A 54 2.04 20.44 1.61
N GLY A 55 1.58 21.63 1.23
CA GLY A 55 0.15 21.97 1.16
C GLY A 55 -0.43 21.81 -0.25
N TYR A 56 -0.90 20.60 -0.59
CA TYR A 56 -1.59 20.37 -1.86
C TYR A 56 -3.01 20.93 -1.81
N GLY A 57 -3.38 21.76 -2.80
CA GLY A 57 -4.77 22.15 -3.01
C GLY A 57 -5.63 20.97 -3.52
N PRO A 58 -6.97 21.02 -3.41
CA PRO A 58 -7.85 19.89 -3.71
C PRO A 58 -7.63 19.24 -5.10
N ARG A 59 -7.37 20.05 -6.13
CA ARG A 59 -7.12 19.59 -7.51
C ARG A 59 -5.80 18.85 -7.71
N PHE A 60 -4.86 18.99 -6.78
CA PHE A 60 -3.55 18.32 -6.83
C PHE A 60 -3.51 17.08 -5.95
N ARG A 61 -4.67 16.65 -5.40
CA ARG A 61 -4.78 15.47 -4.55
C ARG A 61 -5.13 14.21 -5.35
N CYS A 62 -4.22 13.78 -6.21
CA CYS A 62 -4.47 12.75 -7.21
C CYS A 62 -4.15 11.30 -6.75
N LEU A 63 -3.67 11.09 -5.52
CA LEU A 63 -3.26 9.75 -5.07
C LEU A 63 -4.46 8.85 -4.77
N ASN A 64 -4.46 7.62 -5.29
CA ASN A 64 -5.51 6.64 -5.03
C ASN A 64 -4.96 5.19 -5.00
N PRO A 65 -5.38 4.38 -4.01
CA PRO A 65 -4.89 4.41 -2.62
C PRO A 65 -3.36 4.24 -2.49
N THR A 66 -2.80 4.72 -1.37
CA THR A 66 -1.35 4.63 -1.11
C THR A 66 -1.02 3.33 -0.41
N HIS A 67 -0.08 2.56 -0.94
CA HIS A 67 0.44 1.37 -0.30
C HIS A 67 1.86 1.63 0.20
N VAL A 68 2.09 1.28 1.45
CA VAL A 68 3.42 1.32 2.07
C VAL A 68 3.89 -0.11 2.26
N ALA A 69 5.06 -0.43 1.72
CA ALA A 69 5.70 -1.73 1.81
C ALA A 69 7.05 -1.60 2.53
N GLY A 70 7.34 -2.52 3.44
CA GLY A 70 8.64 -2.56 4.13
C GLY A 70 8.76 -3.74 5.07
N VAL A 71 9.93 -3.87 5.67
CA VAL A 71 10.20 -4.83 6.74
C VAL A 71 9.86 -4.18 8.08
N GLU A 72 9.16 -4.92 8.94
CA GLU A 72 8.79 -4.42 10.26
C GLU A 72 10.03 -4.01 11.08
N GLY A 73 10.02 -2.79 11.62
CA GLY A 73 11.13 -2.23 12.39
C GLY A 73 12.30 -1.68 11.58
N ASP A 74 12.33 -1.85 10.25
CA ASP A 74 13.37 -1.28 9.39
C ASP A 74 12.83 -0.11 8.55
N LEU A 75 13.04 1.09 9.07
CA LEU A 75 12.63 2.34 8.41
C LEU A 75 13.33 2.56 7.07
N ALA A 76 14.54 2.03 6.86
CA ALA A 76 15.28 2.22 5.62
C ALA A 76 14.71 1.38 4.47
N SER A 77 13.97 0.31 4.80
CA SER A 77 13.31 -0.55 3.80
C SER A 77 11.98 0.00 3.30
N LEU A 78 11.45 1.07 3.91
CA LEU A 78 10.13 1.59 3.60
C LEU A 78 10.06 2.15 2.18
N LYS A 79 9.09 1.66 1.42
CA LYS A 79 8.73 2.14 0.08
C LYS A 79 7.26 2.48 0.06
N ALA A 80 6.91 3.60 -0.57
CA ALA A 80 5.52 3.95 -0.81
C ALA A 80 5.24 3.92 -2.32
N VAL A 81 4.09 3.37 -2.70
CA VAL A 81 3.58 3.43 -4.07
C VAL A 81 2.13 3.87 -4.05
N ALA A 82 1.74 4.65 -5.04
CA ALA A 82 0.37 5.09 -5.22
C ALA A 82 0.11 5.28 -6.72
N CYS A 83 -1.12 5.03 -7.14
CA CYS A 83 -1.55 5.38 -8.49
C CYS A 83 -1.93 6.86 -8.52
N LEU A 84 -1.46 7.57 -9.55
CA LEU A 84 -1.93 8.92 -9.85
C LEU A 84 -3.17 8.80 -10.73
N GLN A 85 -4.30 9.20 -10.18
CA GLN A 85 -5.55 9.32 -10.93
C GLN A 85 -5.89 10.80 -11.03
N ILE A 86 -5.94 11.30 -12.26
CA ILE A 86 -6.45 12.65 -12.53
C ILE A 86 -7.93 12.64 -12.12
N SER A 87 -8.28 13.51 -11.19
CA SER A 87 -9.66 13.67 -10.76
C SER A 87 -10.30 14.78 -11.58
N ASP A 88 -11.46 14.51 -12.17
CA ASP A 88 -12.25 15.51 -12.89
C ASP A 88 -12.85 16.55 -11.93
N GLU A 89 -13.07 16.15 -10.67
CA GLU A 89 -13.64 16.97 -9.60
C GLU A 89 -12.70 17.03 -8.38
N ALA A 90 -12.77 18.11 -7.62
CA ALA A 90 -11.98 18.27 -6.40
C ALA A 90 -12.72 17.62 -5.22
N ASP A 91 -12.06 16.68 -4.52
CA ASP A 91 -12.61 16.12 -3.29
C ASP A 91 -12.58 17.18 -2.17
N ASP A 92 -13.76 17.67 -1.79
CA ASP A 92 -13.96 18.75 -0.82
C ASP A 92 -13.97 18.30 0.66
N TRP A 93 -13.51 17.08 0.97
CA TRP A 93 -13.54 16.48 2.32
C TRP A 93 -12.89 17.34 3.42
N GLU A 94 -11.97 18.25 3.07
CA GLU A 94 -11.37 19.17 4.05
C GLU A 94 -12.31 20.28 4.53
N LYS A 95 -13.34 20.63 3.75
CA LYS A 95 -14.43 21.51 4.24
C LYS A 95 -15.14 20.89 5.43
N GLU A 96 -15.28 19.56 5.45
CA GLU A 96 -15.91 18.82 6.54
C GLU A 96 -15.03 18.76 7.80
N LEU A 97 -13.70 18.81 7.63
CA LEU A 97 -12.75 18.73 8.73
C LEU A 97 -12.29 20.09 9.29
N GLN A 98 -12.84 21.20 8.78
CA GLN A 98 -12.48 22.57 9.19
C GLN A 98 -10.97 22.87 9.15
N TYR A 99 -10.22 22.19 8.28
CA TYR A 99 -8.78 22.39 8.13
C TYR A 99 -8.42 23.51 7.13
N HIS A 100 -9.42 24.23 6.63
CA HIS A 100 -9.22 25.44 5.84
C HIS A 100 -8.82 26.61 6.76
N PRO A 101 -7.85 27.46 6.37
CA PRO A 101 -7.67 28.76 7.01
C PRO A 101 -8.89 29.67 6.79
#